data_AF-A0A928UID6-F1
#
_entry.id   AF-A0A928UID6-F1
#
_cell.length_a   1.000
_cell.length_b   1.000
_cell.length_c   1.000
_cell.angle_alpha   90.00
_cell.angle_beta   90.00
_cell.angle_gamma   90.00
#
_symmetry.space_group_name_H-M   'P 1'
#
loop_
_entity.id
_entity.type
_entity.pdbx_description
1 polymer ?
#
loop_
_entity_poly.entity_id
_entity_poly.type
_entity_poly.pdbx_seq_one_letter_code
_entity_poly.pdbx_strand_id
1 'polypeptide(L)'
;MIKIDLQQGVVQEKGDFREEGTETSELIKAVGFGALKVFFFVIFFLGVYTYEQRELDALNVILAEKENMERVMQQKIIKKKLLVKKLKKTKSDYIDVEKKVYMLKDIAKLRLMFIKAMATLNGFREENLWFRSVDYNQGLLTIHGYTLSKKIFDQFLQNIRVREKSFAGLLVKETKSEKQKGISVRSFYLEINLLN
;
A
#
# COMPACT_ATOMS: atom_id res chain seq x y z
N MET A 1 24.85 83.52 -24.32
CA MET A 1 23.42 83.10 -24.38
C MET A 1 22.91 82.99 -22.95
N ILE A 2 21.91 83.72 -22.45
CA ILE A 2 21.28 84.99 -22.82
C ILE A 2 21.34 85.78 -21.51
N LYS A 3 21.98 86.96 -21.54
CA LYS A 3 21.85 88.01 -20.53
C LYS A 3 20.68 88.88 -20.97
N ILE A 4 19.75 89.17 -20.07
CA ILE A 4 18.87 90.33 -20.17
C ILE A 4 18.95 91.04 -18.83
N ASP A 5 19.42 92.28 -18.93
CA ASP A 5 19.56 93.29 -17.90
C ASP A 5 18.90 94.55 -18.52
N LEU A 6 17.94 95.16 -17.84
CA LEU A 6 17.36 96.49 -18.11
C LEU A 6 16.27 96.72 -17.04
N GLN A 7 16.51 97.48 -15.97
CA GLN A 7 16.74 98.93 -15.83
C GLN A 7 15.50 99.66 -15.26
N GLN A 8 15.75 100.28 -14.11
CA GLN A 8 15.36 101.62 -13.67
C GLN A 8 13.90 101.96 -13.35
N GLY A 9 13.73 102.45 -12.11
CA GLY A 9 12.58 103.19 -11.65
C GLY A 9 12.80 103.69 -10.21
N VAL A 10 13.56 104.78 -10.08
CA VAL A 10 13.83 105.50 -8.83
C VAL A 10 12.56 106.20 -8.36
N VAL A 11 12.16 106.01 -7.10
CA VAL A 11 11.54 107.08 -6.28
C VAL A 11 12.06 106.93 -4.85
N GLN A 12 12.85 107.92 -4.41
CA GLN A 12 13.06 108.23 -3.01
C GLN A 12 11.75 108.79 -2.43
N GLU A 13 11.25 108.21 -1.35
CA GLU A 13 10.43 108.95 -0.41
C GLU A 13 11.04 108.78 0.99
N LYS A 14 11.58 109.88 1.51
CA LYS A 14 11.88 110.05 2.93
C LYS A 14 10.55 110.03 3.68
N GLY A 15 10.27 108.92 4.35
CA GLY A 15 9.23 108.81 5.38
C GLY A 15 9.90 108.53 6.71
N ASP A 16 10.19 109.60 7.45
CA ASP A 16 10.50 109.55 8.88
C ASP A 16 9.19 109.18 9.59
N PHE A 17 9.03 107.92 9.99
CA PHE A 17 7.90 107.46 10.81
C PHE A 17 8.40 106.40 11.79
N ARG A 18 8.85 106.92 12.94
CA ARG A 18 8.42 106.55 14.29
C ARG A 18 8.15 105.06 14.54
N GLU A 19 8.98 104.47 15.41
CA GLU A 19 8.69 103.26 16.15
C GLU A 19 7.26 103.27 16.69
N GLU A 20 6.44 102.32 16.26
CA GLU A 20 5.27 101.82 17.00
C GLU A 20 4.80 100.52 16.33
N GLY A 21 4.80 99.42 17.07
CA GLY A 21 4.19 98.16 16.59
C GLY A 21 4.93 96.87 16.92
N THR A 22 5.60 96.76 18.07
CA THR A 22 5.97 95.46 18.65
C THR A 22 4.74 94.74 19.20
N GLU A 23 3.85 94.21 18.34
CA GLU A 23 2.80 93.28 18.77
C GLU A 23 2.51 92.12 17.79
N THR A 24 2.96 92.16 16.53
CA THR A 24 2.71 91.07 15.55
C THR A 24 3.75 89.94 15.57
N SER A 25 4.89 90.14 16.24
CA SER A 25 6.00 89.18 16.35
C SER A 25 5.68 87.99 17.28
N GLU A 26 4.89 88.21 18.34
CA GLU A 26 4.57 87.14 19.30
C GLU A 26 3.43 86.24 18.84
N LEU A 27 2.44 86.77 18.10
CA LEU A 27 1.34 85.99 17.53
C LEU A 27 1.80 85.00 16.45
N ILE A 28 2.72 85.38 15.58
CA ILE A 28 3.27 84.49 14.55
C ILE A 28 4.15 83.40 15.18
N LYS A 29 4.89 83.73 16.24
CA LYS A 29 5.65 82.73 17.02
C LYS A 29 4.72 81.77 17.77
N ALA A 30 3.62 82.25 18.35
CA ALA A 30 2.65 81.42 19.06
C ALA A 30 1.86 80.48 18.13
N VAL A 31 1.40 80.97 16.97
CA VAL A 31 0.72 80.15 15.94
C VAL A 31 1.68 79.16 15.29
N GLY A 32 2.93 79.57 15.02
CA GLY A 32 3.99 78.69 14.52
C GLY A 32 4.34 77.56 15.50
N PHE A 33 4.40 77.86 16.80
CA PHE A 33 4.66 76.84 17.83
C PHE A 33 3.49 75.87 18.01
N GLY A 34 2.25 76.35 17.87
CA GLY A 34 1.04 75.51 17.85
C GLY A 34 0.98 74.58 16.64
N ALA A 35 1.23 75.12 15.44
CA ALA A 35 1.27 74.34 14.20
C ALA A 35 2.40 73.30 14.22
N LEU A 36 3.57 73.65 14.75
CA LEU A 36 4.69 72.73 14.91
C LEU A 36 4.34 71.57 15.84
N LYS A 37 3.67 71.83 16.98
CA LYS A 37 3.21 70.76 17.89
C LYS A 37 2.20 69.82 17.22
N VAL A 38 1.23 70.36 16.49
CA VAL A 38 0.26 69.55 15.74
C VAL A 38 0.96 68.70 14.69
N PHE A 39 1.94 69.25 13.97
CA PHE A 39 2.75 68.53 13.00
C PHE A 39 3.52 67.36 13.64
N PHE A 40 4.13 67.57 14.81
CA PHE A 40 4.78 66.49 15.56
C PHE A 40 3.80 65.40 15.99
N PHE A 41 2.60 65.76 16.45
CA PHE A 41 1.56 64.77 16.77
C PHE A 41 1.15 63.96 15.55
N VAL A 42 0.94 64.59 14.39
CA VAL A 42 0.58 63.89 13.15
C VAL A 42 1.68 62.92 12.73
N ILE A 43 2.96 63.33 12.75
CA ILE A 43 4.09 62.44 12.44
C ILE A 43 4.19 61.30 13.45
N PHE A 44 3.98 61.57 14.73
CA PHE A 44 4.00 60.55 15.78
C PHE A 44 2.90 59.50 15.56
N PHE A 45 1.66 59.92 15.29
CA PHE A 45 0.57 59.01 14.99
C PHE A 45 0.79 58.23 13.68
N LEU A 46 1.34 58.86 12.63
CA LEU A 46 1.76 58.14 11.42
C LEU A 46 2.86 57.11 11.71
N GLY A 47 3.82 57.44 12.57
CA GLY A 47 4.89 56.54 12.99
C GLY A 47 4.35 55.31 13.72
N VAL A 48 3.42 55.51 14.66
CA VAL A 48 2.75 54.41 15.37
C VAL A 48 1.91 53.57 14.41
N TYR A 49 1.12 54.20 13.54
CA TYR A 49 0.29 53.49 12.56
C TYR A 49 1.12 52.64 11.58
N THR A 50 2.23 53.18 11.07
CA THR A 50 3.11 52.41 10.17
C THR A 50 3.89 51.31 10.89
N TYR A 51 4.17 51.47 12.19
CA TYR A 51 4.79 50.43 13.01
C TYR A 51 3.82 49.25 13.22
N GLU A 52 2.58 49.52 13.64
CA GLU A 52 1.56 48.48 13.82
C GLU A 52 1.28 47.73 12.51
N GLN A 53 1.22 48.45 11.39
CA GLN A 53 0.97 47.84 10.09
C GLN A 53 2.11 46.89 9.66
N ARG A 54 3.37 47.22 9.98
CA ARG A 54 4.52 46.34 9.72
C ARG A 54 4.51 45.09 10.59
N GLU A 55 4.11 45.19 11.86
CA GLU A 55 3.97 44.03 12.74
C GLU A 55 2.86 43.10 12.25
N LEU A 56 1.73 43.65 11.80
CA LEU A 56 0.64 42.87 11.21
C LEU A 56 1.06 42.16 9.93
N ASP A 57 1.79 42.83 9.04
CA ASP A 57 2.31 42.22 7.82
C ASP A 57 3.30 41.08 8.14
N ALA A 58 4.20 41.28 9.09
CA ALA A 58 5.13 40.24 9.55
C ALA A 58 4.38 39.03 10.16
N LEU A 59 3.33 39.29 10.95
CA LEU A 59 2.50 38.24 11.54
C LEU A 59 1.73 37.45 10.48
N ASN A 60 1.20 38.13 9.46
CA ASN A 60 0.52 37.52 8.33
C ASN A 60 1.45 36.64 7.48
N VAL A 61 2.70 37.07 7.28
CA VAL A 61 3.71 36.24 6.60
C VAL A 61 4.00 34.96 7.40
N ILE A 62 4.16 35.07 8.72
CA ILE A 62 4.38 33.90 9.59
C ILE A 62 3.16 32.97 9.57
N LEU A 63 1.94 33.51 9.62
CA LEU A 63 0.71 32.72 9.53
C LEU A 63 0.62 31.99 8.18
N ALA A 64 0.86 32.68 7.07
CA ALA A 64 0.86 32.08 5.74
C ALA A 64 1.95 30.99 5.60
N GLU A 65 3.12 31.18 6.20
CA GLU A 65 4.18 30.16 6.24
C GLU A 65 3.73 28.93 7.06
N LYS A 66 3.12 29.14 8.22
CA LYS A 66 2.58 28.05 9.07
C LYS A 66 1.48 27.27 8.36
N GLU A 67 0.54 27.96 7.72
CA GLU A 67 -0.52 27.32 6.93
C GLU A 67 0.04 26.51 5.76
N ASN A 68 1.05 27.05 5.05
CA ASN A 68 1.72 26.33 3.97
C ASN A 68 2.47 25.09 4.50
N MET A 69 3.18 25.21 5.64
CA MET A 69 3.80 24.05 6.29
C MET A 69 2.78 22.99 6.68
N GLU A 70 1.64 23.40 7.25
CA GLU A 70 0.57 22.47 7.61
C GLU A 70 0.00 21.75 6.38
N ARG A 71 -0.30 22.49 5.30
CA ARG A 71 -0.76 21.90 4.03
C ARG A 71 0.26 20.91 3.47
N VAL A 72 1.55 21.24 3.48
CA VAL A 72 2.61 20.33 3.02
C VAL A 72 2.67 19.07 3.89
N MET A 73 2.55 19.20 5.22
CA MET A 73 2.51 18.06 6.13
C MET A 73 1.28 17.18 5.92
N GLN A 74 0.10 17.77 5.74
CA GLN A 74 -1.13 17.03 5.42
C GLN A 74 -0.99 16.26 4.11
N GLN A 75 -0.44 16.87 3.06
CA GLN A 75 -0.16 16.17 1.80
C GLN A 75 0.83 15.01 1.98
N LYS A 76 1.90 15.19 2.78
CA LYS A 76 2.84 14.11 3.12
C LYS A 76 2.14 12.97 3.87
N ILE A 77 1.24 13.28 4.80
CA ILE A 77 0.45 12.29 5.55
C ILE A 77 -0.46 11.51 4.59
N ILE A 78 -1.17 12.18 3.69
CA ILE A 78 -2.04 11.52 2.69
C ILE A 78 -1.22 10.57 1.81
N LYS A 79 -0.07 11.02 1.29
CA LYS A 79 0.83 10.18 0.49
C LYS A 79 1.30 8.95 1.29
N LYS A 80 1.72 9.13 2.54
CA LYS A 80 2.10 8.01 3.43
C LYS A 80 0.94 7.04 3.68
N LYS A 81 -0.27 7.54 3.92
CA LYS A 81 -1.48 6.69 4.10
C LYS A 81 -1.76 5.85 2.86
N LEU A 82 -1.63 6.42 1.65
CA LEU A 82 -1.78 5.68 0.40
C LEU A 82 -0.72 4.59 0.24
N LEU A 83 0.54 4.88 0.59
CA LEU A 83 1.62 3.88 0.57
C LEU A 83 1.36 2.74 1.57
N VAL A 84 0.91 3.05 2.79
CA VAL A 84 0.53 2.03 3.79
C VAL A 84 -0.62 1.17 3.28
N LYS A 85 -1.63 1.76 2.63
CA LYS A 85 -2.73 1.00 2.03
C LYS A 85 -2.25 0.08 0.91
N LYS A 86 -1.35 0.56 0.03
CA LYS A 86 -0.72 -0.27 -1.00
C LYS A 86 0.07 -1.43 -0.39
N LEU A 87 0.90 -1.17 0.63
CA LEU A 87 1.66 -2.21 1.34
C LEU A 87 0.76 -3.26 1.99
N LYS A 88 -0.34 -2.85 2.63
CA LYS A 88 -1.32 -3.79 3.19
C LYS A 88 -1.93 -4.68 2.10
N LYS A 89 -2.29 -4.10 0.96
CA LYS A 89 -2.81 -4.86 -0.18
C LYS A 89 -1.78 -5.85 -0.70
N THR A 90 -0.55 -5.41 -0.98
CA THR A 90 0.53 -6.28 -1.44
C THR A 90 0.84 -7.40 -0.46
N LYS A 91 0.81 -7.14 0.86
CA LYS A 91 0.98 -8.19 1.87
C LYS A 91 -0.17 -9.22 1.82
N SER A 92 -1.40 -8.78 1.65
CA SER A 92 -2.54 -9.69 1.46
C SER A 92 -2.38 -10.54 0.20
N ASP A 93 -2.04 -9.90 -0.92
CA ASP A 93 -1.83 -10.59 -2.20
C ASP A 93 -0.69 -11.62 -2.09
N TYR A 94 0.39 -11.29 -1.38
CA TYR A 94 1.49 -12.22 -1.10
C TYR A 94 1.03 -13.45 -0.32
N ILE A 95 0.26 -13.26 0.75
CA ILE A 95 -0.27 -14.38 1.56
C ILE A 95 -1.18 -15.28 0.72
N ASP A 96 -2.00 -14.70 -0.16
CA ASP A 96 -2.89 -15.47 -1.02
C ASP A 96 -2.12 -16.25 -2.10
N VAL A 97 -1.07 -15.66 -2.67
CA VAL A 97 -0.17 -16.34 -3.60
C VAL A 97 0.57 -17.47 -2.90
N GLU A 98 1.10 -17.22 -1.70
CA GLU A 98 1.80 -18.23 -0.90
C GLU A 98 0.91 -19.43 -0.61
N LYS A 99 -0.34 -19.21 -0.17
CA LYS A 99 -1.34 -20.28 0.02
C LYS A 99 -1.56 -21.08 -1.27
N LYS A 100 -1.72 -20.41 -2.41
CA LYS A 100 -1.89 -21.09 -3.71
C LYS A 100 -0.66 -21.93 -4.06
N VAL A 101 0.55 -21.43 -3.82
CA VAL A 101 1.79 -22.17 -4.05
C VAL A 101 1.86 -23.41 -3.16
N TYR A 102 1.50 -23.30 -1.88
CA TYR A 102 1.43 -24.46 -0.99
C TYR A 102 0.42 -25.50 -1.47
N MET A 103 -0.78 -25.09 -1.85
CA MET A 103 -1.79 -25.99 -2.42
C MET A 103 -1.27 -26.69 -3.68
N LEU A 104 -0.58 -25.97 -4.58
CA LEU A 104 0.01 -26.57 -5.78
C LEU A 104 1.10 -27.58 -5.45
N LYS A 105 1.95 -27.29 -4.46
CA LYS A 105 2.99 -28.23 -3.99
C LYS A 105 2.37 -29.49 -3.40
N ASP A 106 1.32 -29.36 -2.60
CA ASP A 106 0.61 -30.50 -2.02
C ASP A 106 -0.04 -31.35 -3.12
N ILE A 107 -0.72 -30.72 -4.09
CA ILE A 107 -1.29 -31.44 -5.25
C ILE A 107 -0.18 -32.16 -6.04
N ALA A 108 0.96 -31.51 -6.26
CA ALA A 108 2.08 -32.12 -6.97
C ALA A 108 2.65 -33.33 -6.20
N LYS A 109 2.81 -33.21 -4.88
CA LYS A 109 3.27 -34.32 -4.01
C LYS A 109 2.29 -35.50 -4.09
N LEU A 110 0.98 -35.24 -3.95
CA LEU A 110 -0.06 -36.26 -4.02
C LEU A 110 -0.10 -36.95 -5.39
N ARG A 111 0.03 -36.20 -6.48
CA ARG A 111 0.11 -36.76 -7.85
C ARG A 111 1.32 -37.67 -8.02
N LEU A 112 2.49 -37.25 -7.54
CA LEU A 112 3.71 -38.05 -7.64
C LEU A 112 3.60 -39.33 -6.82
N MET A 113 3.04 -39.26 -5.60
CA MET A 113 2.74 -40.44 -4.78
C MET A 113 1.80 -41.41 -5.49
N PHE A 114 0.71 -40.91 -6.08
CA PHE A 114 -0.22 -41.74 -6.85
C PHE A 114 0.46 -42.42 -8.03
N ILE A 115 1.24 -41.67 -8.83
CA ILE A 115 1.98 -42.22 -9.98
C ILE A 115 2.97 -43.30 -9.52
N LYS A 116 3.70 -43.05 -8.44
CA LYS A 116 4.64 -44.02 -7.87
C LYS A 116 3.92 -45.28 -7.40
N ALA A 117 2.83 -45.15 -6.65
CA ALA A 117 2.02 -46.28 -6.19
C ALA A 117 1.49 -47.09 -7.38
N MET A 118 0.98 -46.43 -8.42
CA MET A 118 0.50 -47.09 -9.64
C MET A 118 1.61 -47.81 -10.40
N ALA A 119 2.79 -47.20 -10.52
CA ALA A 119 3.95 -47.83 -11.14
C ALA A 119 4.36 -49.10 -10.37
N THR A 120 4.42 -49.03 -9.03
CA THR A 120 4.69 -50.18 -8.17
C THR A 120 3.64 -51.28 -8.33
N LEU A 121 2.35 -50.94 -8.30
CA LEU A 121 1.26 -51.91 -8.44
C LEU A 121 1.27 -52.60 -9.80
N ASN A 122 1.56 -51.86 -10.87
CA ASN A 122 1.73 -52.44 -12.20
C ASN A 122 2.98 -53.33 -12.28
N GLY A 123 4.05 -53.00 -11.55
CA GLY A 123 5.25 -53.83 -11.45
C GLY A 123 5.02 -55.16 -10.74
N PHE A 124 4.03 -55.25 -9.85
CA PHE A 124 3.63 -56.51 -9.18
C PHE A 124 2.46 -57.22 -9.86
N ARG A 125 1.89 -56.65 -10.92
CA ARG A 125 0.71 -57.19 -11.59
C ARG A 125 1.09 -58.47 -12.35
N GLU A 126 0.57 -59.58 -11.85
CA GLU A 126 0.71 -60.89 -12.48
C GLU A 126 -0.12 -60.99 -13.78
N GLU A 127 0.25 -61.92 -14.66
CA GLU A 127 -0.58 -62.27 -15.82
C GLU A 127 -1.96 -62.76 -15.35
N ASN A 128 -3.02 -62.29 -16.02
CA ASN A 128 -4.42 -62.57 -15.66
C ASN A 128 -4.96 -61.86 -14.41
N LEU A 129 -4.34 -60.74 -14.04
CA LEU A 129 -4.88 -59.77 -13.10
C LEU A 129 -5.03 -58.42 -13.79
N TRP A 130 -6.23 -57.84 -13.73
CA TRP A 130 -6.54 -56.57 -14.38
C TRP A 130 -7.18 -55.59 -13.40
N PHE A 131 -6.71 -54.35 -13.42
CA PHE A 131 -7.36 -53.26 -12.71
C PHE A 131 -8.46 -52.67 -13.60
N ARG A 132 -9.66 -52.53 -13.06
CA ARG A 132 -10.81 -51.89 -13.70
C ARG A 132 -10.85 -50.41 -13.38
N SER A 133 -10.69 -50.05 -12.12
CA SER A 133 -10.60 -48.67 -11.66
C SER A 133 -9.62 -48.57 -10.51
N VAL A 134 -8.96 -47.42 -10.45
CA VAL A 134 -8.11 -47.06 -9.32
C VAL A 134 -8.42 -45.62 -8.95
N ASP A 135 -8.89 -45.45 -7.72
CA ASP A 135 -9.28 -44.16 -7.16
C ASP A 135 -8.33 -43.82 -6.01
N TYR A 136 -7.93 -42.55 -5.92
CA TYR A 136 -7.05 -42.07 -4.86
C TYR A 136 -7.71 -40.92 -4.11
N ASN A 137 -7.84 -41.09 -2.80
CA ASN A 137 -8.42 -40.09 -1.92
C ASN A 137 -7.58 -39.94 -0.65
N GLN A 138 -6.85 -38.83 -0.53
CA GLN A 138 -6.15 -38.42 0.68
C GLN A 138 -5.28 -39.52 1.35
N GLY A 139 -4.48 -40.25 0.55
CA GLY A 139 -3.64 -41.32 1.05
C GLY A 139 -4.28 -42.71 1.02
N LEU A 140 -5.59 -42.81 0.77
CA LEU A 140 -6.28 -44.07 0.53
C LEU A 140 -6.34 -44.34 -0.97
N LEU A 141 -5.83 -45.50 -1.39
CA LEU A 141 -5.92 -46.00 -2.76
C LEU A 141 -6.94 -47.14 -2.80
N THR A 142 -7.99 -46.96 -3.58
CA THR A 142 -9.04 -47.97 -3.79
C THR A 142 -8.88 -48.57 -5.17
N ILE A 143 -8.78 -49.89 -5.25
CA ILE A 143 -8.60 -50.63 -6.51
C ILE A 143 -9.74 -51.61 -6.68
N HIS A 144 -10.40 -51.51 -7.83
CA HIS A 144 -11.31 -52.53 -8.31
C HIS A 144 -10.65 -53.28 -9.45
N GLY A 145 -10.77 -54.59 -9.47
CA GLY A 145 -10.19 -55.38 -10.54
C GLY A 145 -10.79 -56.76 -10.69
N TYR A 146 -10.21 -57.50 -11.62
CA TYR A 146 -10.58 -58.87 -11.93
C TYR A 146 -9.35 -59.76 -11.93
N THR A 147 -9.52 -61.02 -11.54
CA THR A 147 -8.51 -62.07 -11.69
C THR A 147 -9.16 -63.36 -12.19
N LEU A 148 -8.41 -64.18 -12.91
CA LEU A 148 -8.86 -65.54 -13.27
C LEU A 148 -8.73 -66.54 -12.12
N SER A 149 -7.84 -66.30 -11.16
CA SER A 149 -7.52 -67.26 -10.11
C SER A 149 -7.30 -66.60 -8.77
N LYS A 150 -7.87 -67.19 -7.72
CA LYS A 150 -7.62 -66.77 -6.35
C LYS A 150 -6.12 -66.81 -6.02
N LYS A 151 -5.41 -67.84 -6.49
CA LYS A 151 -3.96 -68.00 -6.25
C LYS A 151 -3.16 -66.80 -6.80
N ILE A 152 -3.52 -66.31 -7.98
CA ILE A 152 -2.85 -65.16 -8.61
C ILE A 152 -3.09 -63.89 -7.78
N PHE A 153 -4.33 -63.69 -7.32
CA PHE A 153 -4.64 -62.57 -6.44
C PHE A 153 -3.93 -62.66 -5.09
N ASP A 154 -3.92 -63.83 -4.44
CA ASP A 154 -3.22 -64.04 -3.17
C ASP A 154 -1.70 -63.78 -3.31
N GLN A 155 -1.09 -64.22 -4.42
CA GLN A 155 0.31 -63.94 -4.73
C GLN A 155 0.58 -62.45 -4.96
N PHE A 156 -0.30 -61.76 -5.68
CA PHE A 156 -0.24 -60.30 -5.84
C PHE A 156 -0.31 -59.58 -4.48
N LEU A 157 -1.23 -59.96 -3.59
CA LEU A 157 -1.32 -59.39 -2.24
C LEU A 157 -0.06 -59.66 -1.42
N GLN A 158 0.50 -60.85 -1.51
CA GLN A 158 1.73 -61.21 -0.83
C GLN A 158 2.91 -60.38 -1.34
N ASN A 159 3.04 -60.22 -2.65
CA ASN A 159 4.09 -59.41 -3.27
C ASN A 159 4.02 -57.95 -2.79
N ILE A 160 2.83 -57.37 -2.73
CA ILE A 160 2.61 -56.02 -2.19
C ILE A 160 3.06 -55.93 -0.74
N ARG A 161 2.61 -56.86 0.13
CA ARG A 161 2.90 -56.85 1.57
C ARG A 161 4.38 -57.02 1.90
N VAL A 162 5.09 -57.83 1.12
CA VAL A 162 6.50 -58.16 1.40
C VAL A 162 7.45 -57.12 0.81
N ARG A 163 7.16 -56.61 -0.39
CA ARG A 163 8.12 -55.82 -1.16
C ARG A 163 7.98 -54.32 -0.98
N GLU A 164 6.81 -53.81 -0.61
CA GLU A 164 6.58 -52.37 -0.57
C GLU A 164 6.27 -51.87 0.84
N LYS A 165 7.23 -51.16 1.42
CA LYS A 165 7.10 -50.55 2.74
C LYS A 165 6.26 -49.27 2.71
N SER A 166 6.05 -48.65 1.55
CA SER A 166 5.22 -47.45 1.43
C SER A 166 3.73 -47.70 1.62
N PHE A 167 3.28 -48.95 1.74
CA PHE A 167 1.89 -49.31 2.01
C PHE A 167 1.72 -49.68 3.49
N ALA A 168 1.08 -48.81 4.26
CA ALA A 168 0.86 -48.99 5.71
C ALA A 168 -0.18 -50.07 6.04
N GLY A 169 -1.08 -50.38 5.10
CA GLY A 169 -2.14 -51.34 5.33
C GLY A 169 -2.81 -51.72 4.04
N LEU A 170 -3.21 -52.99 3.95
CA LEU A 170 -3.92 -53.56 2.82
C LEU A 170 -5.15 -54.29 3.33
N LEU A 171 -6.33 -53.79 2.95
CA LEU A 171 -7.63 -54.33 3.30
C LEU A 171 -8.31 -54.85 2.03
N VAL A 172 -8.69 -56.12 2.04
CA VAL A 172 -9.51 -56.72 0.99
C VAL A 172 -10.95 -56.70 1.50
N LYS A 173 -11.85 -55.97 0.84
CA LYS A 173 -13.25 -55.93 1.29
C LYS A 173 -14.11 -57.01 0.68
N GLU A 174 -13.88 -57.34 -0.60
CA GLU A 174 -14.76 -58.23 -1.32
C GLU A 174 -14.05 -59.00 -2.41
N THR A 175 -14.45 -60.27 -2.59
CA THR A 175 -14.10 -61.07 -3.75
C THR A 175 -15.31 -61.87 -4.19
N LYS A 176 -15.83 -61.60 -5.39
CA LYS A 176 -17.03 -62.25 -5.93
C LYS A 176 -16.67 -62.97 -7.23
N SER A 177 -17.24 -64.16 -7.44
CA SER A 177 -17.11 -64.85 -8.72
C SER A 177 -18.20 -64.35 -9.66
N GLU A 178 -17.81 -63.88 -10.83
CA GLU A 178 -18.70 -63.31 -11.83
C GLU A 178 -18.35 -63.88 -13.21
N LYS A 179 -19.35 -64.01 -14.09
CA LYS A 179 -19.10 -64.32 -15.50
C LYS A 179 -19.03 -63.02 -16.30
N GLN A 180 -17.85 -62.69 -16.83
CA GLN A 180 -17.69 -61.62 -17.81
C GLN A 180 -17.53 -62.21 -19.20
N LYS A 181 -18.44 -61.89 -20.13
CA LYS A 181 -18.38 -62.32 -21.53
C LYS A 181 -18.18 -63.85 -21.69
N GLY A 182 -18.80 -64.64 -20.81
CA GLY A 182 -18.70 -66.10 -20.82
C GLY A 182 -17.49 -66.69 -20.07
N ILE A 183 -16.53 -65.86 -19.65
CA ILE A 183 -15.36 -66.29 -18.87
C ILE A 183 -15.65 -66.10 -17.38
N SER A 184 -15.37 -67.13 -16.57
CA SER A 184 -15.47 -67.02 -15.11
C SER A 184 -14.27 -66.23 -14.58
N VAL A 185 -14.55 -65.08 -13.98
CA VAL A 185 -13.57 -64.19 -13.36
C VAL A 185 -13.94 -63.97 -11.90
N ARG A 186 -12.97 -63.52 -11.10
CA ARG A 186 -13.21 -63.05 -9.73
C ARG A 186 -13.01 -61.56 -9.68
N SER A 187 -14.06 -60.80 -9.38
CA SER A 187 -13.95 -59.39 -9.06
C SER A 187 -13.34 -59.24 -7.67
N PHE A 188 -12.51 -58.22 -7.47
CA PHE A 188 -11.95 -57.89 -6.17
C PHE A 188 -12.03 -56.39 -5.89
N TYR A 189 -12.12 -56.08 -4.60
CA TYR A 189 -12.03 -54.73 -4.05
C TYR A 189 -10.90 -54.66 -3.04
N LEU A 190 -10.00 -53.71 -3.24
CA LEU A 190 -8.82 -53.49 -2.42
C LEU A 190 -8.75 -52.05 -1.93
N GLU A 191 -8.40 -51.87 -0.67
CA GLU A 191 -8.03 -50.59 -0.08
C GLU A 191 -6.60 -50.65 0.43
N ILE A 192 -5.78 -49.70 0.00
CA ILE A 192 -4.39 -49.56 0.42
C ILE A 192 -4.20 -48.18 1.04
N ASN A 193 -3.69 -48.14 2.26
CA ASN A 193 -3.23 -46.89 2.88
C ASN A 193 -1.78 -46.62 2.48
N LEU A 194 -1.53 -45.47 1.85
CA LEU A 194 -0.19 -44.98 1.52
C LEU A 194 0.40 -44.26 2.73
N LEU A 195 1.67 -44.54 3.04
CA LEU A 195 2.45 -43.76 4.00
C LEU A 195 2.92 -42.45 3.36
N ASN A 196 2.67 -41.34 4.06
CA ASN A 196 2.96 -39.97 3.63
C ASN A 196 4.42 -39.53 3.75
#